data_AF-A0A937W694-F1
#
_entry.id   AF-A0A937W694-F1
#
_cell.length_a   1.000
_cell.length_b   1.000
_cell.length_c   1.000
_cell.angle_alpha   90.00
_cell.angle_beta   90.00
_cell.angle_gamma   90.00
#
_symmetry.space_group_name_H-M   'P 1'
#
loop_
_entity.id
_entity.type
_entity.pdbx_description
1 polymer ?
#
loop_
_entity_poly.entity_id
_entity_poly.type
_entity_poly.pdbx_seq_one_letter_code
_entity_poly.pdbx_strand_id
1 'polypeptide(L)'
;MAANAALQRESAERQGMAQDMLEVSDREQRRIGQDLHDGLGQLLAGMAFLSQALATKLARHGMREMAEATQLVQLANQAMTWGRELVCGLSPIEVEGEGFLPALQLLATQTEWAY
;
A
#
# COMPACT_ATOMS: atom_id res chain seq x y z
N MET A 1 4.89 24.84 42.90
CA MET A 1 3.74 24.96 41.97
C MET A 1 4.15 25.33 40.54
N ALA A 2 5.01 26.34 40.32
CA ALA A 2 5.41 26.76 38.97
C ALA A 2 6.08 25.67 38.10
N ALA A 3 6.95 24.82 38.67
CA ALA A 3 7.61 23.72 37.95
C ALA A 3 6.63 22.65 37.44
N ASN A 4 5.57 22.36 38.20
CA ASN A 4 4.57 21.37 37.82
C ASN A 4 3.68 21.89 36.66
N ALA A 5 3.36 23.18 36.67
CA ALA A 5 2.63 23.84 35.58
C ALA A 5 3.47 24.01 34.30
N ALA A 6 4.79 24.06 34.40
CA ALA A 6 5.70 24.03 33.25
C ALA A 6 5.77 22.63 32.64
N LEU A 7 5.94 21.59 33.48
CA LEU A 7 5.91 20.19 33.06
C LEU A 7 4.59 19.80 32.38
N GLN A 8 3.45 20.24 32.91
CA GLN A 8 2.15 19.98 32.30
C GLN A 8 1.99 20.65 30.93
N ARG A 9 2.53 21.86 30.75
CA ARG A 9 2.53 22.55 29.45
C ARG A 9 3.42 21.83 28.44
N GLU A 10 4.64 21.48 28.83
CA GLU A 10 5.54 20.73 27.95
C GLU A 10 4.95 19.36 27.56
N SER A 11 4.31 18.67 28.49
CA SER A 11 3.62 17.41 28.21
C SER A 11 2.47 17.60 27.22
N ALA A 12 1.66 18.65 27.39
CA ALA A 12 0.54 18.95 26.48
C ALA A 12 1.04 19.35 25.09
N GLU A 13 2.11 20.15 25.01
CA GLU A 13 2.73 20.54 23.73
C GLU A 13 3.30 19.31 23.00
N ARG A 14 4.00 18.41 23.70
CA ARG A 14 4.49 17.16 23.11
C ARG A 14 3.36 16.26 22.63
N GLN A 15 2.26 16.16 23.37
CA GLN A 15 1.09 15.38 22.97
C GLN A 15 0.43 15.96 21.72
N GLY A 16 0.29 17.29 21.63
CA GLY A 16 -0.23 17.95 20.44
C GLY A 16 0.65 17.69 19.21
N MET A 17 1.96 17.86 19.35
CA MET A 17 2.90 17.56 18.25
C MET A 17 2.87 16.08 17.82
N ALA A 18 2.73 15.14 18.76
CA ALA A 18 2.61 13.72 18.44
C ALA A 18 1.32 13.42 17.66
N GLN A 19 0.20 14.06 18.03
CA GLN A 19 -1.07 13.94 17.30
C GLN A 19 -0.97 14.53 15.89
N ASP A 20 -0.37 15.70 15.74
CA ASP A 20 -0.14 16.32 14.43
C ASP A 20 0.74 15.43 13.54
N MET A 21 1.79 14.82 14.10
CA MET A 21 2.65 13.88 13.37
C MET A 21 1.89 12.64 12.90
N LEU A 22 1.01 12.08 13.75
CA LEU A 22 0.17 10.94 13.38
C LEU A 22 -0.80 11.30 12.25
N GLU A 23 -1.45 12.47 12.32
CA GLU A 23 -2.38 12.91 11.29
C GLU A 23 -1.68 13.16 9.95
N VAL A 24 -0.51 13.78 9.96
CA VAL A 24 0.31 13.98 8.76
C VAL A 24 0.76 12.64 8.19
N SER A 25 1.18 11.70 9.03
CA SER A 25 1.62 10.37 8.59
C SER A 25 0.49 9.58 7.93
N ASP A 26 -0.71 9.57 8.53
CA ASP A 26 -1.89 8.88 7.98
C ASP A 26 -2.32 9.50 6.64
N ARG A 27 -2.34 10.84 6.55
CA ARG A 27 -2.62 11.53 5.29
C ARG A 27 -1.62 11.18 4.19
N GLU A 28 -0.33 11.17 4.51
CA GLU A 28 0.72 10.87 3.54
C GLU A 28 0.67 9.41 3.10
N GLN A 29 0.39 8.49 4.01
CA GLN A 29 0.20 7.08 3.69
C GLN A 29 -1.00 6.86 2.76
N ARG A 30 -2.14 7.51 3.03
CA ARG A 30 -3.31 7.47 2.13
C ARG A 30 -2.99 8.02 0.75
N ARG A 31 -2.24 9.13 0.70
CA ARG A 31 -1.78 9.75 -0.56
C ARG A 31 -0.86 8.79 -1.34
N ILE A 32 0.13 8.18 -0.68
CA ILE A 32 1.05 7.20 -1.28
C ILE A 32 0.28 5.96 -1.77
N GLY A 33 -0.69 5.49 -0.98
CA GLY A 33 -1.56 4.38 -1.35
C GLY A 33 -2.37 4.66 -2.62
N GLN A 34 -2.93 5.87 -2.74
CA GLN A 34 -3.63 6.31 -3.96
C GLN A 34 -2.67 6.42 -5.16
N ASP A 35 -1.52 7.08 -5.00
CA ASP A 35 -0.54 7.22 -6.09
C ASP A 35 -0.07 5.85 -6.62
N LEU A 36 0.14 4.89 -5.72
CA LEU A 36 0.55 3.53 -6.09
C LEU A 36 -0.58 2.74 -6.74
N HIS A 37 -1.82 2.88 -6.27
CA HIS A 37 -2.97 2.22 -6.88
C HIS A 37 -3.25 2.79 -8.29
N ASP A 38 -3.40 4.10 -8.41
CA ASP A 38 -3.76 4.79 -9.64
C ASP A 38 -2.61 4.77 -10.66
N GLY A 39 -1.37 4.96 -10.22
CA GLY A 39 -0.21 5.00 -11.11
C GLY A 39 0.34 3.61 -11.39
N LEU A 40 0.93 2.98 -10.37
CA LEU A 40 1.66 1.73 -10.53
C LEU A 40 0.70 0.55 -10.77
N GLY A 41 -0.41 0.48 -10.03
CA GLY A 41 -1.42 -0.58 -10.15
C GLY A 41 -2.02 -0.64 -11.55
N GLN A 42 -2.47 0.49 -12.09
CA GLN A 42 -3.02 0.55 -13.45
C GLN A 42 -2.00 0.15 -14.53
N LEU A 43 -0.74 0.59 -14.41
CA LEU A 43 0.31 0.22 -15.36
C LEU A 43 0.61 -1.30 -15.32
N LEU A 44 0.73 -1.87 -14.12
CA LEU A 44 0.96 -3.29 -13.94
C LEU A 44 -0.22 -4.13 -14.45
N ALA A 45 -1.46 -3.71 -14.19
CA ALA A 45 -2.67 -4.35 -14.72
C ALA A 45 -2.70 -4.30 -16.26
N GLY A 46 -2.37 -3.15 -16.86
CA GLY A 46 -2.23 -3.02 -18.31
C GLY A 46 -1.19 -3.97 -18.90
N MET A 47 -0.03 -4.09 -18.25
CA MET A 47 1.02 -5.04 -18.67
C MET A 47 0.58 -6.49 -18.54
N ALA A 48 -0.13 -6.86 -17.47
CA ALA A 48 -0.70 -8.19 -17.31
C ALA A 48 -1.70 -8.50 -18.44
N PHE A 49 -2.60 -7.57 -18.77
CA PHE A 49 -3.57 -7.76 -19.85
C PHE A 49 -2.91 -7.90 -21.22
N LEU A 50 -1.97 -7.03 -21.57
CA LEU A 50 -1.27 -7.10 -22.86
C LEU A 50 -0.44 -8.38 -22.99
N SER A 51 0.23 -8.78 -21.90
CA SER A 51 1.01 -10.02 -21.86
C SER A 51 0.12 -11.25 -21.98
N GLN A 52 -1.06 -11.25 -21.35
CA GLN A 52 -2.03 -12.34 -21.47
C GLN A 52 -2.63 -12.44 -22.88
N ALA A 53 -2.91 -11.29 -23.51
CA ALA A 53 -3.36 -11.24 -24.89
C ALA A 53 -2.29 -11.78 -25.85
N LEU A 54 -1.01 -11.42 -25.62
CA LEU A 54 0.13 -11.95 -26.36
C LEU A 54 0.28 -13.46 -26.18
N ALA A 55 0.22 -13.95 -24.94
CA ALA A 55 0.31 -15.38 -24.63
C ALA A 55 -0.80 -16.17 -25.37
N THR A 56 -2.04 -15.66 -25.34
CA THR A 56 -3.17 -16.25 -26.07
C THR A 56 -2.92 -16.29 -27.58
N LYS A 57 -2.39 -15.19 -28.15
CA LYS A 57 -2.08 -15.13 -29.59
C LYS A 57 -0.97 -16.11 -29.97
N LEU A 58 0.09 -16.22 -29.16
CA LEU A 58 1.21 -17.14 -29.38
C LEU A 58 0.77 -18.60 -29.26
N ALA A 59 -0.05 -18.93 -28.26
CA ALA A 59 -0.63 -20.25 -28.07
C ALA A 59 -1.44 -20.70 -29.29
N ARG A 60 -2.26 -19.81 -29.87
CA ARG A 60 -3.04 -20.09 -31.09
C ARG A 60 -2.18 -20.44 -32.31
N HIS A 61 -0.93 -19.97 -32.35
CA HIS A 61 0.01 -20.23 -33.44
C HIS A 61 1.04 -21.33 -33.09
N GLY A 62 0.93 -21.96 -31.92
CA GLY A 62 1.87 -22.99 -31.47
C GLY A 62 3.29 -22.48 -31.18
N MET A 63 3.44 -21.18 -30.93
CA MET A 63 4.73 -20.52 -30.68
C MET A 63 5.20 -20.77 -29.25
N ARG A 64 6.44 -21.23 -29.05
CA ARG A 64 6.98 -21.61 -27.72
C ARG A 64 7.12 -20.41 -26.77
N GLU A 65 7.25 -19.22 -27.34
CA GLU A 65 7.33 -17.93 -26.67
C GLU A 65 6.06 -17.61 -25.85
N MET A 66 4.98 -18.39 -25.99
CA MET A 66 3.81 -18.23 -25.12
C MET A 66 4.18 -18.36 -23.64
N ALA A 67 5.16 -19.21 -23.30
CA ALA A 67 5.61 -19.39 -21.93
C ALA A 67 6.22 -18.11 -21.34
N GLU A 68 7.01 -17.39 -22.13
CA GLU A 68 7.62 -16.10 -21.73
C GLU A 68 6.54 -15.03 -21.55
N ALA A 69 5.56 -14.97 -22.45
CA ALA A 69 4.43 -14.06 -22.32
C ALA A 69 3.58 -14.36 -21.06
N THR A 70 3.41 -15.64 -20.69
CA THR A 70 2.77 -16.02 -19.43
C THR A 70 3.61 -15.64 -18.21
N GLN A 71 4.94 -15.75 -18.28
CA GLN A 71 5.83 -15.29 -17.21
C GLN A 71 5.72 -13.78 -16.98
N LEU A 72 5.55 -12.97 -18.03
CA LEU A 72 5.31 -11.53 -17.90
C LEU A 72 4.03 -11.22 -17.12
N VAL A 73 2.95 -11.99 -17.32
CA VAL A 73 1.72 -11.86 -16.53
C VAL A 73 2.01 -12.14 -15.05
N GLN A 74 2.77 -13.19 -14.75
CA GLN A 74 3.11 -13.55 -13.38
C GLN A 74 3.97 -12.48 -12.71
N LEU A 75 4.97 -11.94 -13.41
CA LEU A 75 5.82 -10.86 -12.89
C LEU A 75 5.03 -9.58 -12.63
N ALA A 76 4.12 -9.20 -13.52
CA ALA A 76 3.26 -8.03 -13.33
C ALA A 76 2.37 -8.21 -12.09
N ASN A 77 1.77 -9.40 -11.91
CA ASN A 77 0.96 -9.71 -10.73
C ASN A 77 1.79 -9.71 -9.43
N GLN A 78 3.00 -10.26 -9.47
CA GLN A 78 3.90 -10.26 -8.32
C GLN A 78 4.31 -8.84 -7.92
N ALA A 79 4.61 -7.98 -8.90
CA ALA A 79 4.91 -6.58 -8.66
C ALA A 79 3.71 -5.84 -8.03
N MET A 80 2.47 -6.17 -8.43
CA MET A 80 1.26 -5.60 -7.79
C MET A 80 1.15 -6.03 -6.32
N THR A 81 1.47 -7.28 -6.00
CA THR A 81 1.50 -7.77 -4.62
C THR A 81 2.56 -7.04 -3.79
N TRP A 82 3.79 -6.89 -4.31
CA TRP A 82 4.84 -6.15 -3.60
C TRP A 82 4.49 -4.68 -3.38
N GLY A 83 3.85 -4.04 -4.36
CA GLY A 83 3.35 -2.67 -4.20
C GLY A 83 2.36 -2.54 -3.04
N ARG A 84 1.45 -3.52 -2.87
CA ARG A 84 0.53 -3.56 -1.71
C ARG A 84 1.28 -3.70 -0.40
N GLU A 85 2.21 -4.64 -0.32
CA GLU A 85 2.96 -4.94 0.90
C GLU A 85 3.76 -3.72 1.36
N LEU A 86 4.32 -2.94 0.43
CA LEU A 86 5.01 -1.69 0.74
C LEU A 86 4.07 -0.65 1.37
N VAL A 87 2.88 -0.44 0.81
CA VAL A 87 1.89 0.51 1.37
C VAL A 87 1.39 0.08 2.75
N CYS A 88 1.21 -1.23 2.95
CA CYS A 88 0.82 -1.79 4.23
C CYS A 88 1.95 -1.69 5.27
N GLY A 89 3.20 -1.90 4.85
CA GLY A 89 4.39 -1.78 5.71
C GLY A 89 4.70 -0.33 6.13
N LEU A 90 4.17 0.66 5.42
CA LEU A 90 4.21 2.07 5.81
C LEU A 90 3.16 2.45 6.86
N SER A 91 2.24 1.54 7.21
CA SER A 91 1.27 1.79 8.28
C SER A 91 1.95 1.67 9.63
N PRO A 92 1.85 2.69 10.50
CA PRO A 92 2.28 2.54 11.89
C PRO A 92 1.34 1.55 12.56
N ILE A 93 1.72 0.27 12.61
CA ILE A 93 1.11 -0.67 13.54
C ILE A 93 1.60 -0.21 14.91
N GLU A 94 0.74 0.48 15.65
CA GLU A 94 0.98 0.72 17.07
C GLU A 94 1.19 -0.64 17.75
N VAL A 95 2.44 -0.90 18.16
CA VAL A 95 2.84 -2.10 18.91
C VAL A 95 2.35 -2.02 20.37
N GLU A 96 1.74 -0.90 20.79
CA GLU A 96 1.22 -0.71 22.14
C GLU A 96 -0.31 -0.73 22.16
N GLY A 97 -0.86 -1.94 21.99
CA GLY A 97 -2.03 -2.37 22.73
C GLY A 97 -3.37 -1.69 22.42
N GLU A 98 -3.85 -1.73 21.17
CA GLU A 98 -5.29 -1.74 20.82
C GLU A 98 -5.46 -2.10 19.31
N GLY A 99 -5.05 -3.32 18.95
CA GLY A 99 -4.87 -3.76 17.56
C GLY A 99 -6.12 -4.11 16.76
N PHE A 100 -7.26 -3.46 16.98
CA PHE A 100 -8.49 -3.70 16.19
C PHE A 100 -8.67 -2.68 15.07
N LEU A 101 -8.55 -1.39 15.37
CA LEU A 101 -8.69 -0.32 14.37
C LEU A 101 -7.60 -0.38 13.29
N PRO A 102 -6.30 -0.54 13.63
CA PRO A 102 -5.25 -0.69 12.63
C PRO A 102 -5.43 -1.93 11.76
N ALA A 103 -5.95 -3.03 12.33
CA ALA A 103 -6.23 -4.26 11.59
C ALA A 103 -7.41 -4.09 10.62
N LEU A 104 -8.46 -3.36 11.01
CA LEU A 104 -9.58 -3.02 10.12
C LEU A 104 -9.16 -2.05 9.01
N GLN A 105 -8.29 -1.08 9.29
CA GLN A 105 -7.73 -0.21 8.27
C GLN A 105 -6.88 -0.98 7.27
N LEU A 106 -6.01 -1.88 7.74
CA LEU A 106 -5.26 -2.79 6.89
C LEU A 106 -6.18 -3.64 6.01
N LEU A 107 -7.25 -4.20 6.57
CA LEU A 107 -8.24 -4.97 5.82
C LEU A 107 -8.97 -4.10 4.79
N ALA A 108 -9.36 -2.88 5.14
CA ALA A 108 -10.03 -1.93 4.25
C ALA A 108 -9.12 -1.57 3.06
N THR A 109 -7.86 -1.24 3.31
CA THR A 109 -6.87 -0.97 2.25
C THR A 109 -6.63 -2.19 1.36
N GLN A 110 -6.59 -3.40 1.94
CA GLN A 110 -6.50 -4.64 1.16
C GLN A 110 -7.72 -4.85 0.24
N THR A 111 -8.93 -4.49 0.70
CA THR A 111 -10.17 -4.59 -0.09
C THR A 111 -10.35 -3.48 -1.12
N GLU A 112 -9.92 -2.24 -0.83
CA GLU A 112 -9.97 -1.12 -1.80
C GLU A 112 -9.09 -1.37 -3.01
N TRP A 113 -7.93 -2.02 -2.83
CA TRP A 113 -7.04 -2.40 -3.93
C TRP A 113 -7.50 -3.65 -4.70
N ALA A 114 -8.60 -4.29 -4.30
CA ALA A 114 -9.15 -5.45 -5.00
C ALA A 114 -10.17 -5.08 -6.08
N TYR A 115 -10.60 -3.82 -6.13
CA TYR A 115 -11.44 -3.22 -7.17
C TYR A 115 -10.67 -2.16 -7.96
#